data_AF-T1BP65-F1
#
_entry.id   AF-T1BP65-F1
#
_cell.length_a   1.000
_cell.length_b   1.000
_cell.length_c   1.000
_cell.angle_alpha   90.00
_cell.angle_beta   90.00
_cell.angle_gamma   90.00
#
_symmetry.space_group_name_H-M   'P 1'
#
loop_
_entity.id
_entity.type
_entity.pdbx_description
1 polymer ?
#
loop_
_entity_poly.entity_id
_entity_poly.type
_entity_poly.pdbx_seq_one_letter_code
_entity_poly.pdbx_strand_id
1 'polypeptide(L)'
;MGVPGTVLGLDTALRKYGTMSRQEVMAPAIRLAREGYELERGDVNILDTRVKDFARYPNVAAIFLNHGKPYVAGERLRQPQLARTLEVISREGSRAFYRGPIARAIVAASRARGGILSMRDFAHYTVQWAKPIECGYHGYTVLSDPPPSSGGVTICEILQIIKPYPFPKWGYGSVKTIHYLIEAERRAFADRNTY
;
A
#
# COMPACT_ATOMS: atom_id res chain seq x y z
N MET A 1 -0.04 -11.92 -8.87
CA MET A 1 0.56 -10.58 -8.61
C MET A 1 0.12 -9.67 -9.75
N GLY A 2 -0.48 -8.52 -9.44
CA GLY A 2 -0.76 -7.49 -10.46
C GLY A 2 0.48 -6.64 -10.75
N VAL A 3 0.42 -5.81 -11.80
CA VAL A 3 1.52 -4.87 -12.10
C VAL A 3 1.64 -3.83 -10.97
N PRO A 4 2.84 -3.64 -10.36
CA PRO A 4 3.00 -2.71 -9.25
C PRO A 4 2.75 -1.25 -9.65
N GLY A 5 1.90 -0.56 -8.89
CA GLY A 5 1.46 0.82 -9.19
C GLY A 5 2.16 1.95 -8.45
N THR A 6 2.81 1.63 -7.33
CA THR A 6 3.29 2.62 -6.36
C THR A 6 4.23 3.65 -6.97
N VAL A 7 5.19 3.22 -7.80
CA VAL A 7 6.19 4.12 -8.39
C VAL A 7 5.53 5.14 -9.32
N LEU A 8 4.63 4.71 -10.21
CA LEU A 8 3.95 5.64 -11.10
C LEU A 8 2.98 6.55 -10.34
N GLY A 9 2.29 6.03 -9.32
CA GLY A 9 1.37 6.79 -8.48
C GLY A 9 2.07 7.95 -7.76
N LEU A 10 3.12 7.63 -6.99
CA LEU A 10 3.87 8.63 -6.22
C LEU A 10 4.58 9.64 -7.14
N ASP A 11 5.21 9.17 -8.23
CA ASP A 11 5.89 10.05 -9.19
C ASP A 11 4.89 10.97 -9.92
N THR A 12 3.66 10.51 -10.18
CA THR A 12 2.62 11.35 -10.79
C THR A 12 2.07 12.37 -9.80
N ALA A 13 1.83 11.99 -8.54
CA ALA A 13 1.42 12.92 -7.50
C ALA A 13 2.49 14.00 -7.25
N LEU A 14 3.76 13.61 -7.15
CA LEU A 14 4.87 14.54 -6.99
C LEU A 14 4.97 15.52 -8.16
N ARG A 15 4.86 15.05 -9.41
CA ARG A 15 4.87 15.93 -10.58
C ARG A 15 3.70 16.91 -10.63
N LYS A 16 2.53 16.49 -10.17
CA LYS A 16 1.29 17.28 -10.30
C LYS A 16 1.09 18.26 -9.16
N TYR A 17 1.47 17.87 -7.94
CA TYR A 17 1.16 18.61 -6.71
C TYR A 17 2.37 18.89 -5.82
N GLY A 18 3.53 18.28 -6.10
CA GLY A 18 4.73 18.43 -5.30
C GLY A 18 5.53 19.68 -5.64
N THR A 19 6.43 20.04 -4.73
CA THR A 19 7.34 21.20 -4.85
C THR A 19 8.82 20.81 -4.76
N MET A 20 9.12 19.58 -4.34
CA MET A 20 10.48 19.05 -4.22
C MET A 20 10.83 18.17 -5.42
N SER A 21 12.13 18.03 -5.71
CA SER A 21 12.61 17.08 -6.71
C SER A 21 12.44 15.63 -6.25
N ARG A 22 12.39 14.71 -7.22
CA ARG A 22 12.35 13.26 -6.92
C ARG A 22 13.55 12.81 -6.10
N GLN A 23 14.73 13.37 -6.39
CA GLN A 23 15.97 13.04 -5.71
C GLN A 23 15.89 13.39 -4.22
N GLU A 24 15.35 14.56 -3.89
CA GLU A 24 15.19 15.00 -2.50
C GLU A 24 14.24 14.10 -1.73
N VAL A 25 13.05 13.80 -2.28
CA VAL A 25 12.05 12.99 -1.57
C VAL A 25 12.44 11.52 -1.45
N MET A 26 13.27 11.00 -2.35
CA MET A 26 13.74 9.60 -2.32
C MET A 26 15.04 9.41 -1.52
N ALA A 27 15.84 10.45 -1.30
CA ALA A 27 17.12 10.36 -0.61
C ALA A 27 17.05 9.69 0.78
N PRO A 28 16.05 9.98 1.64
CA PRO A 28 15.92 9.31 2.93
C PRO A 28 15.73 7.79 2.80
N ALA A 29 14.86 7.34 1.89
CA ALA A 29 14.60 5.92 1.67
C ALA A 29 15.84 5.20 1.09
N ILE A 30 16.58 5.86 0.20
CA ILE A 30 17.85 5.32 -0.33
C ILE A 30 18.87 5.13 0.79
N ARG A 31 19.03 6.11 1.68
CA ARG A 31 19.92 5.99 2.86
C ARG A 31 19.49 4.85 3.76
N LEU A 32 18.22 4.78 4.15
CA LEU A 32 17.70 3.69 5.00
C LEU A 32 17.94 2.32 4.38
N ALA A 33 17.71 2.15 3.07
CA ALA A 33 17.96 0.89 2.39
C ALA A 33 19.46 0.54 2.33
N ARG A 34 20.34 1.53 2.13
CA ARG A 34 21.79 1.33 1.97
C ARG A 34 22.51 1.13 3.30
N GLU A 35 22.27 2.03 4.24
CA GLU A 35 22.93 2.09 5.56
C GLU A 35 22.23 1.19 6.57
N GLY A 36 20.98 0.80 6.30
CA GLY A 36 20.13 0.03 7.18
C GLY A 36 19.63 0.86 8.36
N TYR A 37 18.63 0.30 9.04
CA TYR A 37 18.05 0.85 10.25
C TYR A 37 17.93 -0.25 11.31
N GLU A 38 17.94 0.18 12.57
CA GLU A 38 17.76 -0.71 13.71
C GLU A 38 16.30 -1.18 13.77
N LEU A 39 16.10 -2.48 13.95
CA LEU A 39 14.78 -3.08 14.05
C LEU A 39 14.27 -2.95 15.48
N GLU A 40 13.09 -2.36 15.62
CA GLU A 40 12.37 -2.31 16.89
C GLU A 40 11.57 -3.59 17.10
N ARG A 41 11.01 -3.75 18.31
CA ARG A 41 10.16 -4.90 18.64
C ARG A 41 8.99 -5.05 17.66
N GLY A 42 8.39 -3.94 17.25
CA GLY A 42 7.30 -3.94 16.26
C GLY A 42 7.73 -4.50 14.90
N ASP A 43 8.92 -4.13 14.42
CA ASP A 43 9.45 -4.61 13.14
C ASP A 43 9.68 -6.12 13.17
N VAL A 44 10.32 -6.60 14.23
CA VAL A 44 10.61 -8.04 14.41
C VAL A 44 9.31 -8.83 14.49
N ASN A 45 8.32 -8.34 15.25
CA ASN A 45 7.02 -9.00 15.34
C ASN A 45 6.38 -9.17 13.95
N ILE A 46 6.51 -8.18 13.06
CA ILE A 46 5.99 -8.28 11.69
C ILE A 46 6.78 -9.31 10.88
N LEU A 47 8.12 -9.28 10.94
CA LEU A 47 8.97 -10.23 10.20
C LEU A 47 8.74 -11.67 10.66
N ASP A 48 8.58 -11.89 11.96
CA ASP A 48 8.38 -13.21 12.57
C ASP A 48 7.12 -13.92 12.05
N THR A 49 6.08 -13.16 11.66
CA THR A 49 4.88 -13.74 11.04
C THR A 49 5.16 -14.44 9.70
N ARG A 50 6.32 -14.18 9.08
CA ARG A 50 6.68 -14.63 7.73
C ARG A 50 7.99 -15.39 7.63
N VAL A 51 8.71 -15.65 8.72
CA VAL A 51 10.01 -16.35 8.73
C VAL A 51 9.98 -17.64 7.90
N LYS A 52 8.94 -18.47 8.08
CA LYS A 52 8.78 -19.73 7.34
C LYS A 52 8.65 -19.49 5.83
N ASP A 53 7.96 -18.43 5.41
CA ASP A 53 7.83 -18.08 3.99
C ASP A 53 9.14 -17.51 3.42
N PHE A 54 9.86 -16.69 4.19
CA PHE A 54 11.14 -16.13 3.80
C PHE A 54 12.18 -17.23 3.55
N ALA A 55 12.26 -18.21 4.44
CA ALA A 55 13.19 -19.34 4.34
C ALA A 55 13.00 -20.19 3.06
N ARG A 56 11.80 -20.16 2.45
CA ARG A 56 11.51 -20.92 1.21
C ARG A 56 12.20 -20.33 -0.02
N TYR A 57 12.66 -19.09 0.04
CA TYR A 57 13.21 -18.38 -1.11
C TYR A 57 14.57 -17.78 -0.78
N PRO A 58 15.68 -18.32 -1.33
CA PRO A 58 17.04 -17.88 -0.98
C PRO A 58 17.26 -16.37 -1.12
N ASN A 59 16.70 -15.76 -2.16
CA ASN A 59 16.81 -14.32 -2.38
C ASN A 59 16.04 -13.46 -1.37
N VAL A 60 15.00 -14.01 -0.74
CA VAL A 60 14.20 -13.34 0.30
C VAL A 60 14.85 -13.59 1.66
N ALA A 61 15.24 -14.83 1.95
CA ALA A 61 15.99 -15.21 3.14
C ALA A 61 17.27 -14.37 3.30
N ALA A 62 18.01 -14.13 2.22
CA ALA A 62 19.21 -13.29 2.24
C ALA A 62 18.98 -11.83 2.63
N ILE A 63 17.72 -11.36 2.62
CA ILE A 63 17.34 -9.99 3.00
C ILE A 63 16.68 -9.98 4.38
N PHE A 64 15.71 -10.88 4.61
CA PHE A 64 14.82 -10.82 5.77
C PHE A 64 15.11 -11.87 6.84
N LEU A 65 16.21 -12.63 6.71
CA LEU A 65 16.76 -13.47 7.77
C LEU A 65 18.22 -13.11 8.02
N ASN A 66 18.59 -13.04 9.29
CA ASN A 66 19.96 -12.82 9.73
C ASN A 66 20.72 -14.15 9.77
N HIS A 67 21.56 -14.40 8.76
CA HIS A 67 22.30 -15.66 8.62
C HIS A 67 21.41 -16.92 8.72
N GLY A 68 20.23 -16.86 8.10
CA GLY A 68 19.23 -17.94 8.10
C GLY A 68 18.37 -18.03 9.35
N LYS A 69 18.56 -17.14 10.33
CA LYS A 69 17.74 -17.03 11.53
C LYS A 69 16.83 -15.79 11.47
N PRO A 70 15.71 -15.77 12.22
CA PRO A 70 14.94 -14.55 12.39
C PRO A 70 15.81 -13.42 12.95
N TYR A 71 15.48 -12.19 12.56
CA TYR A 71 16.07 -11.00 13.19
C TYR A 71 15.58 -10.86 14.63
N VAL A 72 16.38 -10.22 15.49
CA VAL A 72 15.96 -9.77 16.83
C VAL A 72 16.04 -8.26 16.97
N ALA A 73 15.32 -7.70 17.94
CA ALA A 73 15.28 -6.25 18.12
C ALA A 73 16.67 -5.72 18.48
N GLY A 74 17.02 -4.55 17.96
CA GLY A 74 18.37 -3.97 18.05
C GLY A 74 19.30 -4.41 16.91
N GLU A 75 18.93 -5.42 16.11
CA GLU A 75 19.69 -5.77 14.91
C GLU A 75 19.37 -4.81 13.75
N ARG A 76 20.33 -4.68 12.83
CA ARG A 76 20.22 -3.75 11.70
C ARG A 76 19.85 -4.46 10.41
N LEU A 77 18.71 -4.08 9.81
CA LEU A 77 18.29 -4.56 8.50
C LEU A 77 18.88 -3.66 7.39
N ARG A 78 19.65 -4.26 6.47
CA ARG A 78 20.20 -3.57 5.28
C ARG A 78 19.61 -4.16 4.00
N GLN A 79 19.29 -3.30 3.04
CA GLN A 79 18.67 -3.68 1.77
C GLN A 79 19.42 -3.05 0.58
N PRO A 80 20.71 -3.38 0.35
CA PRO A 80 21.53 -2.72 -0.66
C PRO A 80 21.02 -2.91 -2.10
N GLN A 81 20.34 -4.03 -2.38
CA GLN A 81 19.69 -4.25 -3.69
C GLN A 81 18.49 -3.31 -3.89
N LEU A 82 17.73 -3.04 -2.83
CA LEU A 82 16.65 -2.06 -2.86
C LEU A 82 17.20 -0.65 -3.00
N ALA A 83 18.29 -0.31 -2.31
CA ALA A 83 18.96 0.99 -2.45
C ALA A 83 19.32 1.28 -3.92
N ARG A 84 19.96 0.32 -4.61
CA ARG A 84 20.27 0.45 -6.05
C ARG A 84 19.01 0.63 -6.91
N THR A 85 17.93 -0.07 -6.59
CA THR A 85 16.65 0.07 -7.29
C THR A 85 16.09 1.49 -7.11
N LEU A 86 16.08 1.99 -5.88
CA LEU A 86 15.61 3.33 -5.54
C LEU A 86 16.50 4.43 -6.17
N GLU A 87 17.81 4.24 -6.23
CA GLU A 87 18.75 5.17 -6.90
C GLU A 87 18.48 5.30 -8.39
N VAL A 88 18.25 4.18 -9.07
CA VAL A 88 17.89 4.18 -10.50
C VAL A 88 16.57 4.92 -10.72
N ILE A 89 15.55 4.65 -9.91
CA ILE A 89 14.25 5.36 -10.00
C ILE A 89 14.41 6.85 -9.66
N SER A 90 15.23 7.20 -8.67
CA SER A 90 15.50 8.58 -8.29
C SER A 90 16.08 9.38 -9.46
N ARG A 91 17.08 8.80 -10.16
CA ARG A 91 17.74 9.43 -11.31
C ARG A 91 16.87 9.47 -12.57
N GLU A 92 16.24 8.35 -12.93
CA GLU A 92 15.62 8.15 -14.25
C GLU A 92 14.08 8.22 -14.22
N GLY A 93 13.50 8.33 -13.03
CA GLY A 93 12.06 8.40 -12.80
C GLY A 93 11.32 7.09 -12.95
N SER A 94 9.99 7.18 -12.96
CA SER A 94 9.12 6.01 -13.02
C SER A 94 9.39 5.14 -14.25
N ARG A 95 9.81 5.73 -15.39
CA ARG A 95 10.18 4.98 -16.60
C ARG A 95 11.23 3.90 -16.32
N ALA A 96 12.16 4.12 -15.40
CA ALA A 96 13.19 3.15 -15.02
C ALA A 96 12.59 1.87 -14.43
N PHE A 97 11.52 2.01 -13.65
CA PHE A 97 10.76 0.90 -13.08
C PHE A 97 9.98 0.13 -14.15
N TYR A 98 9.29 0.83 -15.07
CA TYR A 98 8.35 0.21 -16.01
C TYR A 98 8.94 -0.25 -17.35
N ARG A 99 10.08 0.29 -17.80
CA ARG A 99 10.66 -0.02 -19.13
C ARG A 99 12.09 -0.60 -19.08
N GLY A 100 12.71 -0.57 -17.91
CA GLY A 100 14.12 -0.87 -17.73
C GLY A 100 14.43 -2.30 -17.24
N PRO A 101 15.66 -2.50 -16.74
CA PRO A 101 16.09 -3.76 -16.12
C PRO A 101 15.20 -4.20 -14.95
N ILE A 102 14.60 -3.26 -14.21
CA ILE A 102 13.70 -3.55 -13.08
C ILE A 102 12.46 -4.32 -13.57
N ALA A 103 11.71 -3.79 -14.55
CA ALA A 103 10.57 -4.47 -15.15
C ALA A 103 10.96 -5.85 -15.71
N ARG A 104 12.10 -5.94 -16.42
CA ARG A 104 12.60 -7.22 -16.96
C ARG A 104 12.87 -8.25 -15.86
N ALA A 105 13.47 -7.82 -14.75
CA ALA A 105 13.73 -8.69 -13.61
C ALA A 105 12.43 -9.19 -12.97
N ILE A 106 11.42 -8.32 -12.83
CA ILE A 106 10.11 -8.70 -12.29
C ILE A 106 9.40 -9.69 -13.21
N VAL A 107 9.39 -9.43 -14.52
CA VAL A 107 8.79 -10.34 -15.53
C VAL A 107 9.49 -11.69 -15.53
N ALA A 108 10.82 -11.71 -15.48
CA ALA A 108 11.59 -12.96 -15.40
C ALA A 108 11.25 -13.74 -14.12
N ALA A 109 11.22 -13.07 -12.96
CA ALA A 109 10.86 -13.69 -11.69
C ALA A 109 9.42 -14.22 -11.67
N SER A 110 8.49 -13.51 -12.31
CA SER A 110 7.09 -13.94 -12.47
C SER A 110 7.02 -15.21 -13.30
N ARG A 111 7.62 -15.23 -14.50
CA ARG A 111 7.60 -16.38 -15.42
C ARG A 111 8.26 -17.61 -14.82
N ALA A 112 9.39 -17.44 -14.12
CA ALA A 112 10.09 -18.53 -13.44
C ALA A 112 9.23 -19.27 -12.41
N ARG A 113 8.09 -18.71 -12.01
CA ARG A 113 7.17 -19.25 -11.00
C ARG A 113 5.74 -19.40 -11.52
N GLY A 114 5.56 -19.50 -12.84
CA GLY A 114 4.26 -19.69 -13.47
C GLY A 114 3.35 -18.46 -13.44
N GLY A 115 3.90 -17.27 -13.16
CA GLY A 115 3.17 -16.01 -13.21
C GLY A 115 2.98 -15.49 -14.64
N ILE A 116 2.02 -14.57 -14.79
CA ILE A 116 1.53 -14.09 -16.08
C ILE A 116 2.04 -12.72 -16.50
N LEU A 117 2.92 -12.09 -15.71
CA LEU A 117 3.38 -10.74 -16.01
C LEU A 117 4.26 -10.72 -17.28
N SER A 118 4.06 -9.69 -18.09
CA SER A 118 4.79 -9.44 -19.31
C SER A 118 5.29 -8.00 -19.38
N MET A 119 6.28 -7.75 -20.24
CA MET A 119 6.75 -6.38 -20.49
C MET A 119 5.65 -5.49 -21.10
N ARG A 120 4.68 -6.08 -21.79
CA ARG A 120 3.51 -5.35 -22.31
C ARG A 120 2.64 -4.82 -21.17
N ASP A 121 2.43 -5.61 -20.12
CA ASP A 121 1.63 -5.18 -18.96
C ASP A 121 2.28 -3.98 -18.25
N PHE A 122 3.61 -4.00 -18.10
CA PHE A 122 4.35 -2.86 -17.53
C PHE A 122 4.34 -1.64 -18.45
N ALA A 123 4.43 -1.82 -19.76
CA ALA A 123 4.41 -0.72 -20.72
C ALA A 123 3.05 -0.01 -20.80
N HIS A 124 1.96 -0.75 -20.56
CA HIS A 124 0.59 -0.25 -20.60
C HIS A 124 0.06 0.16 -19.22
N TYR A 125 0.84 0.02 -18.15
CA TYR A 125 0.39 0.43 -16.82
C TYR A 125 0.18 1.94 -16.75
N THR A 126 -1.00 2.35 -16.32
CA THR A 126 -1.38 3.75 -16.15
C THR A 126 -1.95 4.00 -14.77
N VAL A 127 -1.76 5.22 -14.27
CA VAL A 127 -2.48 5.72 -13.10
C VAL A 127 -3.73 6.47 -13.56
N GLN A 128 -4.83 6.25 -12.84
CA GLN A 128 -6.10 6.94 -13.10
C GLN A 128 -6.32 8.01 -12.05
N TRP A 129 -6.80 9.18 -12.49
CA TRP A 129 -7.27 10.24 -11.60
C TRP A 129 -8.79 10.24 -11.64
N ALA A 130 -9.41 9.95 -10.51
CA ALA A 130 -10.85 9.98 -10.35
C ALA A 130 -11.22 11.03 -9.31
N LYS A 131 -12.43 11.58 -9.42
CA LYS A 131 -13.00 12.41 -8.36
C LYS A 131 -13.25 11.53 -7.12
N PRO A 132 -13.01 12.04 -5.90
CA PRO A 132 -13.32 11.30 -4.69
C PRO A 132 -14.82 11.01 -4.60
N ILE A 133 -15.18 9.97 -3.86
CA ILE A 133 -16.55 9.80 -3.38
C ILE A 133 -16.79 10.85 -2.31
N GLU A 134 -17.93 11.52 -2.40
CA GLU A 134 -18.31 12.61 -1.50
C GLU A 134 -19.69 12.33 -0.90
N CYS A 135 -19.81 12.53 0.41
CA CYS A 135 -21.10 12.51 1.09
C CYS A 135 -21.13 13.45 2.30
N GLY A 136 -22.33 13.89 2.68
CA GLY A 136 -22.53 14.78 3.82
C GLY A 136 -22.96 14.03 5.10
N TYR A 137 -22.33 14.32 6.23
CA TYR A 137 -22.67 13.75 7.54
C TYR A 137 -22.64 14.82 8.63
N HIS A 138 -23.79 15.14 9.24
CA HIS A 138 -23.96 16.15 10.30
C HIS A 138 -23.19 17.48 10.10
N GLY A 139 -23.27 18.06 8.90
CA GLY A 139 -22.62 19.33 8.56
C GLY A 139 -21.19 19.22 8.04
N TYR A 140 -20.62 18.01 8.01
CA TYR A 140 -19.31 17.72 7.43
C TYR A 140 -19.45 17.15 6.01
N THR A 141 -18.50 17.50 5.14
CA THR A 141 -18.25 16.81 3.88
C THR A 141 -17.19 15.74 4.10
N VAL A 142 -17.52 14.50 3.78
CA VAL A 142 -16.61 13.35 3.83
C VAL A 142 -16.15 13.04 2.42
N LEU A 143 -14.83 13.05 2.21
CA LEU A 143 -14.18 12.68 0.95
C LEU A 143 -13.43 11.37 1.13
N SER A 144 -13.61 10.43 0.21
CA SER A 144 -12.96 9.12 0.25
C SER A 144 -12.67 8.55 -1.13
N ASP A 145 -11.97 7.41 -1.17
CA ASP A 145 -11.49 6.80 -2.41
C ASP A 145 -12.66 6.31 -3.29
N PRO A 146 -12.63 6.60 -4.60
CA PRO A 146 -13.58 6.02 -5.56
C PRO A 146 -13.19 4.59 -5.96
N PRO A 147 -14.06 3.88 -6.71
CA PRO A 147 -13.68 2.67 -7.42
C PRO A 147 -12.33 2.85 -8.14
N PRO A 148 -11.39 1.90 -8.02
CA PRO A 148 -11.60 0.50 -7.64
C PRO A 148 -11.63 0.20 -6.13
N SER A 149 -11.50 1.20 -5.26
CA SER A 149 -11.77 1.01 -3.84
C SER A 149 -13.27 0.94 -3.61
N SER A 150 -13.73 -0.07 -2.85
CA SER A 150 -15.10 -0.07 -2.34
C SER A 150 -15.28 0.86 -1.14
N GLY A 151 -14.17 1.26 -0.49
CA GLY A 151 -14.20 1.87 0.84
C GLY A 151 -14.99 3.17 0.90
N GLY A 152 -14.79 4.08 -0.05
CA GLY A 152 -15.48 5.36 -0.04
C GLY A 152 -17.00 5.24 -0.21
N VAL A 153 -17.45 4.35 -1.11
CA VAL A 153 -18.88 4.09 -1.32
C VAL A 153 -19.49 3.44 -0.07
N THR A 154 -18.87 2.38 0.46
CA THR A 154 -19.36 1.67 1.66
C THR A 154 -19.43 2.59 2.87
N ILE A 155 -18.41 3.42 3.11
CA ILE A 155 -18.42 4.39 4.22
C ILE A 155 -19.55 5.41 4.02
N CYS A 156 -19.69 5.97 2.83
CA CYS A 156 -20.73 6.96 2.57
C CYS A 156 -22.13 6.39 2.72
N GLU A 157 -22.36 5.16 2.28
CA GLU A 157 -23.62 4.44 2.48
C GLU A 157 -23.93 4.26 3.98
N ILE A 158 -22.97 3.73 4.76
CA ILE A 158 -23.12 3.57 6.21
C ILE A 158 -23.47 4.91 6.86
N LEU A 159 -22.74 5.97 6.53
CA LEU A 159 -22.96 7.31 7.07
C LEU A 159 -24.35 7.86 6.71
N GLN A 160 -24.85 7.61 5.50
CA GLN A 160 -26.21 8.02 5.13
C GLN A 160 -27.29 7.22 5.86
N ILE A 161 -27.07 5.92 6.07
CA ILE A 161 -28.01 5.08 6.84
C ILE A 161 -28.08 5.54 8.30
N ILE A 162 -26.95 5.87 8.93
CA ILE A 162 -26.94 6.22 10.36
C ILE A 162 -27.29 7.69 10.65
N LYS A 163 -27.24 8.57 9.64
CA LYS A 163 -27.49 10.02 9.73
C LYS A 163 -28.75 10.45 10.51
N PRO A 164 -29.92 9.79 10.43
CA PRO A 164 -31.10 10.22 11.17
C PRO A 164 -31.05 9.86 12.67
N TYR A 165 -30.11 9.03 13.11
CA TYR A 165 -30.09 8.56 14.49
C TYR A 165 -29.30 9.48 15.43
N PRO A 166 -29.79 9.73 16.66
CA PRO A 166 -29.17 10.67 17.60
C PRO A 166 -28.02 10.02 18.38
N PHE A 167 -26.98 9.56 17.70
CA PHE A 167 -25.82 8.90 18.30
C PHE A 167 -25.19 9.70 19.47
N PRO A 168 -25.06 11.05 19.40
CA PRO A 168 -24.56 11.83 20.53
C PRO A 168 -25.40 11.71 21.80
N LYS A 169 -26.72 11.49 21.67
CA LYS A 169 -27.62 11.31 22.83
C LYS A 169 -27.48 9.93 23.48
N TRP A 170 -27.11 8.92 22.69
CA TRP A 170 -26.94 7.55 23.19
C TRP A 170 -25.54 7.31 23.76
N GLY A 171 -24.53 8.00 23.23
CA GLY A 171 -23.14 7.87 23.66
C GLY A 171 -22.39 6.75 22.94
N TYR A 172 -21.06 6.88 22.95
CA TYR A 172 -20.14 5.88 22.42
C TYR A 172 -20.29 4.55 23.17
N GLY A 173 -20.30 3.44 22.44
CA GLY A 173 -20.36 2.09 23.02
C GLY A 173 -21.72 1.69 23.61
N SER A 174 -22.75 2.53 23.55
CA SER A 174 -24.08 2.14 24.00
C SER A 174 -24.69 1.07 23.12
N VAL A 175 -25.59 0.25 23.68
CA VAL A 175 -26.29 -0.81 22.95
C VAL A 175 -27.00 -0.26 21.71
N LYS A 176 -27.64 0.93 21.82
CA LYS A 176 -28.33 1.56 20.69
C LYS A 176 -27.36 1.99 19.60
N THR A 177 -26.27 2.67 19.97
CA THR A 177 -25.24 3.10 19.01
C THR A 177 -24.66 1.91 18.26
N ILE A 178 -24.25 0.87 19.00
CA ILE A 178 -23.65 -0.34 18.41
C ILE A 178 -24.66 -1.05 17.51
N HIS A 179 -25.91 -1.23 17.95
CA HIS A 179 -26.95 -1.89 17.17
C HIS A 179 -27.13 -1.22 15.80
N TYR A 180 -27.38 0.09 15.77
CA TYR A 180 -27.63 0.78 14.50
C TYR A 180 -26.40 0.85 13.60
N LEU A 181 -25.20 0.94 14.18
CA LEU A 181 -23.97 0.89 13.40
C LEU A 181 -23.78 -0.49 12.75
N ILE A 182 -23.97 -1.58 13.51
CA ILE A 182 -23.89 -2.95 12.98
C ILE A 182 -24.91 -3.19 11.87
N GLU A 183 -26.16 -2.74 12.06
CA GLU A 183 -27.21 -2.91 11.04
C GLU A 183 -26.87 -2.13 9.76
N ALA A 184 -26.33 -0.91 9.88
CA ALA A 184 -25.89 -0.12 8.73
C ALA A 184 -24.72 -0.76 7.98
N GLU A 185 -23.69 -1.21 8.72
CA GLU A 185 -22.55 -1.94 8.16
C GLU A 185 -23.01 -3.21 7.43
N ARG A 186 -23.92 -3.99 8.03
CA ARG A 186 -24.43 -5.22 7.41
C ARG A 186 -25.06 -4.95 6.04
N ARG A 187 -25.82 -3.85 5.89
CA ARG A 187 -26.43 -3.46 4.62
C ARG A 187 -25.37 -3.04 3.60
N ALA A 188 -24.46 -2.16 4.00
CA ALA A 188 -23.43 -1.67 3.09
C ALA A 188 -22.44 -2.77 2.65
N PHE A 189 -22.16 -3.75 3.50
CA PHE A 189 -21.35 -4.91 3.10
C PHE A 189 -22.11 -5.89 2.20
N ALA A 190 -23.44 -5.99 2.31
CA ALA A 190 -24.24 -6.76 1.36
C ALA A 190 -24.16 -6.15 -0.05
N ASP A 191 -24.30 -4.81 -0.15
CA ASP A 191 -24.20 -4.08 -1.40
C ASP A 191 -22.77 -4.13 -1.96
N ARG A 192 -21.75 -3.89 -1.14
CA ARG A 192 -20.32 -4.01 -1.50
C ARG A 192 -19.97 -5.35 -2.16
N ASN A 193 -20.58 -6.43 -1.70
CA ASN A 193 -20.27 -7.78 -2.18
C ASN A 193 -21.13 -8.18 -3.40
N THR A 194 -22.05 -7.31 -3.81
CA THR A 194 -22.98 -7.54 -4.93
C THR A 194 -22.65 -6.67 -6.14
N TYR A 195 -22.29 -5.40 -5.92
CA TYR A 195 -22.02 -4.39 -6.96
C TYR A 195 -20.55 -3.99 -7.03
#